data_AF-A0A318UDN0-F1
#
_entry.id   AF-A0A318UDN0-F1
#
_cell.length_a   1.000
_cell.length_b   1.000
_cell.length_c   1.000
_cell.angle_alpha   90.00
_cell.angle_beta   90.00
_cell.angle_gamma   90.00
#
_symmetry.space_group_name_H-M   'P 1'
#
loop_
_entity.id
_entity.type
_entity.pdbx_description
1 polymer ?
#
loop_
_entity_poly.entity_id
_entity_poly.type
_entity_poly.pdbx_seq_one_letter_code
_entity_poly.pdbx_strand_id
1 'polypeptide(L)'
;MNVILSINFDTLIGASFEIVNPVVLPLEGEFFDCTWSDFIKNSETLELLATAQYEVGTWQVKVLDKKYSKDEVQVNILLFTPDNYLHQL
;
A
#
# COMPACT_ATOMS: atom_id res chain seq x y z
N MET A 1 17.85 -12.36 0.10
CA MET A 1 17.16 -11.49 1.06
C MET A 1 15.98 -10.91 0.33
N ASN A 2 14.76 -11.29 0.72
CA ASN A 2 13.54 -10.77 0.09
C ASN A 2 13.12 -9.46 0.75
N VAL A 3 12.42 -8.61 0.01
CA VAL A 3 11.75 -7.43 0.57
C VAL A 3 10.24 -7.66 0.46
N ILE A 4 9.52 -7.59 1.56
CA ILE A 4 8.07 -7.75 1.60
C ILE A 4 7.48 -6.39 1.96
N LEU A 5 6.64 -5.85 1.08
CA LEU A 5 5.88 -4.63 1.33
C LEU A 5 4.43 -5.02 1.59
N SER A 6 4.01 -4.96 2.86
CA SER A 6 2.63 -5.19 3.26
C SER A 6 1.88 -3.86 3.23
N ILE A 7 0.83 -3.78 2.42
CA ILE A 7 0.03 -2.57 2.18
C ILE A 7 -1.32 -2.71 2.87
N ASN A 8 -1.64 -1.72 3.71
CA ASN A 8 -2.94 -1.57 4.37
C ASN A 8 -3.60 -0.29 3.87
N PHE A 9 -4.93 -0.21 3.94
CA PHE A 9 -5.68 0.97 3.51
C PHE A 9 -6.47 1.57 4.67
N ASP A 10 -6.43 2.91 4.81
CA ASP A 10 -7.24 3.68 5.79
C ASP A 10 -8.65 3.97 5.25
N THR A 11 -9.22 3.01 4.53
CA THR A 11 -10.52 3.15 3.87
C THR A 11 -11.40 1.95 4.19
N LEU A 12 -12.68 2.04 3.83
CA LEU A 12 -13.67 0.97 4.01
C LEU A 12 -13.32 -0.33 3.26
N ILE A 13 -12.33 -0.30 2.36
CA ILE A 13 -11.95 -1.43 1.51
C ILE A 13 -11.50 -2.61 2.38
N GLY A 14 -10.95 -2.36 3.58
CA GLY A 14 -10.54 -3.42 4.52
C GLY A 14 -9.53 -4.42 3.93
N ALA A 15 -8.99 -4.13 2.75
CA ALA A 15 -8.07 -4.98 2.04
C ALA A 15 -6.67 -4.76 2.61
N SER A 16 -5.91 -5.84 2.62
CA SER A 16 -4.46 -5.80 2.76
C SER A 16 -3.87 -6.78 1.75
N PHE A 17 -2.73 -6.44 1.19
CA PHE A 17 -1.99 -7.36 0.33
C PHE A 17 -0.50 -7.10 0.47
N GLU A 18 0.28 -8.04 -0.06
CA GLU A 18 1.72 -8.02 0.04
C GLU A 18 2.34 -8.02 -1.35
N ILE A 19 3.37 -7.19 -1.52
CA ILE A 19 4.22 -7.19 -2.70
C ILE A 19 5.57 -7.80 -2.29
N VAL A 20 5.93 -8.90 -2.92
CA VAL A 20 7.24 -9.53 -2.74
C VAL A 20 8.22 -8.96 -3.76
N ASN A 21 9.35 -8.47 -3.26
CA ASN A 21 10.40 -7.79 -3.99
C ASN A 21 9.86 -6.62 -4.84
N PRO A 22 9.23 -5.60 -4.22
CA PRO A 22 8.75 -4.43 -4.94
C PRO A 22 9.89 -3.74 -5.68
N VAL A 23 9.60 -3.21 -6.87
CA VAL A 23 10.61 -2.51 -7.69
C VAL A 23 11.14 -1.26 -6.97
N VAL A 24 10.26 -0.56 -6.26
CA VAL A 24 10.58 0.62 -5.45
C VAL A 24 9.88 0.50 -4.11
N LEU A 25 10.58 0.83 -3.02
CA LEU A 25 9.97 1.00 -1.71
C LEU A 25 9.46 2.43 -1.57
N PRO A 26 8.17 2.65 -1.29
CA PRO A 26 7.64 3.99 -1.08
C PRO A 26 8.20 4.61 0.21
N LEU A 27 8.40 5.92 0.20
CA LEU A 27 8.80 6.69 1.37
C LEU A 27 7.59 7.29 2.08
N GLU A 28 7.76 7.60 3.37
CA GLU A 28 6.71 8.25 4.15
C GLU A 28 6.39 9.64 3.58
N GLY A 29 5.10 9.95 3.47
CA GLY A 29 4.59 11.20 2.93
C GLY A 29 4.52 11.27 1.40
N GLU A 30 5.07 10.29 0.69
CA GLU A 30 4.95 10.23 -0.78
C GLU A 30 3.54 9.84 -1.21
N PHE A 31 3.19 10.26 -2.43
CA PHE A 31 2.01 9.73 -3.11
C PHE A 31 2.32 8.35 -3.67
N PHE A 32 1.46 7.38 -3.38
CA PHE A 32 1.61 6.03 -3.88
C PHE A 32 1.00 5.92 -5.28
N ASP A 33 1.86 5.74 -6.28
CA ASP A 33 1.46 5.53 -7.68
C ASP A 33 2.06 4.22 -8.19
N CYS A 34 1.20 3.30 -8.66
CA CYS A 34 1.63 2.02 -9.21
C CYS A 34 0.54 1.40 -10.09
N THR A 35 0.94 0.44 -10.92
CA THR A 35 0.00 -0.40 -11.68
C THR A 35 -0.25 -1.69 -10.90
N TRP A 36 -1.45 -1.85 -10.32
CA TRP A 36 -1.77 -3.01 -9.48
C TRP A 36 -1.57 -4.37 -10.15
N SER A 37 -1.79 -4.46 -11.46
CA SER A 37 -1.61 -5.67 -12.25
C SER A 37 -0.18 -6.20 -12.29
N ASP A 38 0.81 -5.35 -11.98
CA ASP A 38 2.21 -5.75 -11.93
C ASP A 38 2.50 -6.65 -10.70
N PHE A 39 1.65 -6.58 -9.67
CA PHE A 39 1.86 -7.26 -8.39
C PHE A 39 0.74 -8.23 -8.02
N ILE A 40 -0.48 -7.96 -8.46
CA ILE A 40 -1.67 -8.71 -8.06
C ILE A 40 -2.22 -9.44 -9.28
N LYS A 41 -2.36 -10.77 -9.19
CA LYS A 41 -2.93 -11.61 -10.26
C LYS A 41 -4.42 -11.89 -10.08
N ASN A 42 -4.95 -11.70 -8.88
CA ASN A 42 -6.35 -11.94 -8.59
C ASN A 42 -7.20 -10.82 -9.22
N SER A 43 -8.08 -11.17 -10.16
CA SER A 43 -8.89 -10.21 -10.92
C SER A 43 -9.89 -9.46 -10.05
N GLU A 44 -10.52 -10.11 -9.06
CA GLU A 44 -11.45 -9.48 -8.13
C GLU A 44 -10.74 -8.44 -7.26
N THR A 45 -9.56 -8.78 -6.74
CA THR A 45 -8.72 -7.84 -5.99
C THR A 45 -8.26 -6.66 -6.84
N LEU A 46 -7.89 -6.90 -8.11
CA LEU A 46 -7.53 -5.83 -9.04
C LEU A 46 -8.70 -4.87 -9.30
N GLU A 47 -9.88 -5.42 -9.57
CA GLU A 47 -11.09 -4.61 -9.81
C GLU A 47 -11.45 -3.76 -8.58
N LEU A 48 -11.35 -4.35 -7.37
CA LEU A 48 -11.58 -3.64 -6.12
C LEU A 48 -10.61 -2.47 -5.94
N LEU A 49 -9.31 -2.69 -6.14
CA LEU A 49 -8.28 -1.66 -5.97
C LEU A 49 -8.34 -0.58 -7.06
N ALA A 50 -8.66 -0.95 -8.29
CA ALA A 50 -8.86 0.01 -9.38
C ALA A 50 -10.07 0.91 -9.12
N THR A 51 -11.19 0.33 -8.66
CA THR A 51 -12.39 1.08 -8.28
C THR A 51 -12.10 2.02 -7.12
N ALA A 52 -11.41 1.52 -6.11
CA ALA A 52 -10.98 2.30 -4.97
C ALA A 52 -10.11 3.50 -5.35
N GLN A 53 -9.07 3.29 -6.15
CA GLN A 53 -8.19 4.36 -6.63
C GLN A 53 -8.97 5.40 -7.45
N TYR A 54 -9.97 4.96 -8.22
CA TYR A 54 -10.84 5.86 -8.97
C TYR A 54 -11.72 6.72 -8.05
N GLU A 55 -12.28 6.16 -6.97
CA GLU A 55 -13.16 6.87 -6.03
C GLU A 55 -12.41 7.83 -5.12
N VAL A 56 -11.27 7.40 -4.58
CA VAL A 56 -10.52 8.14 -3.54
C VAL A 56 -9.40 9.01 -4.11
N GLY A 57 -9.08 8.84 -5.39
CA GLY A 57 -8.00 9.56 -6.07
C GLY A 57 -6.62 9.07 -5.63
N THR A 58 -5.83 9.97 -5.03
CA THR A 58 -4.42 9.71 -4.73
C THR A 58 -4.22 9.30 -3.27
N TRP A 59 -3.51 8.20 -3.06
CA TRP A 59 -3.10 7.77 -1.72
C TRP A 59 -1.76 8.38 -1.30
N GLN A 60 -1.65 8.73 -0.03
CA GLN A 60 -0.39 9.03 0.63
C GLN A 60 0.08 7.85 1.46
N VAL A 61 1.40 7.73 1.58
CA VAL A 61 2.07 6.64 2.28
C VAL A 61 2.37 7.06 3.71
N LYS A 62 1.95 6.25 4.67
CA LYS A 62 2.46 6.27 6.04
C LYS A 62 3.18 4.98 6.32
N VAL A 63 4.45 5.05 6.71
CA VAL A 63 5.19 3.86 7.13
C VAL A 63 4.76 3.52 8.56
N LEU A 64 4.18 2.35 8.76
CA LEU A 64 3.75 1.88 10.07
C LEU A 64 4.90 1.23 10.84
N ASP A 65 5.66 0.37 10.16
CA ASP A 65 6.73 -0.42 10.76
C ASP A 65 7.72 -0.94 9.72
N LYS A 66 8.97 -1.19 10.14
CA LYS A 66 10.04 -1.77 9.32
C LYS A 66 10.82 -2.79 10.15
N LYS A 67 10.76 -4.06 9.74
CA LYS A 67 11.47 -5.17 10.38
C LYS A 67 12.58 -5.69 9.46
N TYR A 68 13.70 -6.02 10.08
CA TYR A 68 14.87 -6.57 9.39
C TYR A 68 15.21 -7.92 10.01
N SER A 69 15.34 -8.93 9.17
CA SER A 69 15.88 -10.23 9.53
C SER A 69 17.03 -10.61 8.57
N LYS A 70 17.67 -11.74 8.85
CA LYS A 70 18.74 -12.25 7.98
C LYS A 70 18.23 -12.62 6.57
N ASP A 71 16.97 -13.01 6.48
CA ASP A 71 16.40 -13.62 5.28
C ASP A 71 15.44 -12.66 4.55
N GLU A 72 14.85 -11.71 5.28
CA GLU A 72 13.84 -10.79 4.77
C GLU A 72 13.87 -9.40 5.41
N VAL A 73 13.40 -8.41 4.66
CA VAL A 73 13.03 -7.08 5.14
C VAL A 73 11.53 -6.93 4.96
N GLN A 74 10.79 -6.68 6.03
CA GLN A 74 9.34 -6.42 5.97
C GLN A 74 9.06 -4.95 6.22
N VAL A 75 8.32 -4.32 5.32
CA VAL A 75 7.89 -2.93 5.42
C VAL A 75 6.36 -2.92 5.44
N ASN A 76 5.79 -2.41 6.51
CA ASN A 76 4.35 -2.24 6.66
C ASN A 76 3.99 -0.79 6.38
N ILE A 77 3.12 -0.55 5.41
CA ILE A 77 2.62 0.79 5.10
C ILE A 77 1.10 0.86 5.22
N LEU A 78 0.63 2.09 5.42
CA LEU A 78 -0.77 2.49 5.32
C LEU A 78 -0.90 3.46 4.15
N LEU A 79 -1.81 3.17 3.25
CA LEU A 79 -2.28 4.06 2.19
C LEU A 79 -3.54 4.75 2.68
N PHE A 80 -3.50 6.07 2.78
CA PHE A 80 -4.61 6.89 3.27
C PHE A 80 -4.88 8.06 2.31
N THR A 81 -6.09 8.62 2.37
CA THR A 81 -6.40 9.84 1.60
C THR A 81 -5.99 11.07 2.41
N PRO A 82 -5.41 12.11 1.78
CA PRO A 82 -5.02 13.34 2.48
C PRO A 82 -6.17 13.98 3.26
N ASP A 83 -7.40 13.89 2.73
CA ASP A 83 -8.60 14.45 3.35
C ASP A 83 -9.02 13.69 4.62
N ASN A 84 -8.82 12.38 4.70
CA ASN A 84 -9.18 11.59 5.89
C ASN A 84 -8.22 11.84 7.07
N TYR A 85 -6.95 12.18 6.81
CA TYR A 85 -5.97 12.38 7.88
C TYR A 85 -6.23 13.66 8.70
N LEU A 86 -6.87 14.68 8.10
CA LEU A 86 -7.24 15.92 8.77
C LEU A 86 -8.42 15.76 9.74
N HIS A 87 -9.20 14.69 9.63
CA HIS A 87 -10.34 14.42 10.51
C HIS A 87 -10.00 13.58 11.74
N GLN A 88 -8.76 13.09 11.85
CA GLN A 88 -8.28 12.26 12.98
C GLN A 88 -7.29 12.98 13.91
N LEU A 89 -6.99 14.26 13.66
CA LEU A 89 -6.19 15.14 14.52
C LEU A 89 -7.07 16.22 15.16
#